data_AF-A0A7K2MBI5-F1
#
_entry.id   AF-A0A7K2MBI5-F1
#
_cell.length_a   1.000
_cell.length_b   1.000
_cell.length_c   1.000
_cell.angle_alpha   90.00
_cell.angle_beta   90.00
_cell.angle_gamma   90.00
#
_symmetry.space_group_name_H-M   'P 1'
#
loop_
_entity.id
_entity.type
_entity.pdbx_description
1 polymer ?
#
loop_
_entity_poly.entity_id
_entity_poly.type
_entity_poly.pdbx_seq_one_letter_code
_entity_poly.pdbx_strand_id
1 'polypeptide(L)'
;MGVNLLRGHTRRLAVPYLVLAVCAAVGAGLVAGALRPSRSFLDTPGYGFAATLLLGIGLYGSTHDIELAEVKKSLRVVLVAVTFGVILKAALIAAVMVLAFRRPEYLVLGIAVAQIDPLSVAAMQDDPRVTPRAKAILSIWASFDDPMTVLLTVYFSALALRLGDSGPATGSVVSDSADVLGSLLSNIALFALTLAVWWLIRLAYLFWSRTGRADEDADRT
;
A
#
# COMPACT_ATOMS: atom_id res chain seq x y z
N MET A 1 -39.89 0.91 -7.79
CA MET A 1 -39.54 0.21 -6.53
C MET A 1 -39.20 -1.24 -6.91
N GLY A 2 -37.95 -1.56 -7.28
CA GLY A 2 -37.66 -2.89 -7.86
C GLY A 2 -36.21 -3.21 -8.24
N VAL A 3 -35.31 -2.23 -8.31
CA VAL A 3 -33.92 -2.46 -8.75
C VAL A 3 -32.97 -2.82 -7.60
N ASN A 4 -33.34 -2.57 -6.34
CA ASN A 4 -32.45 -2.81 -5.18
C ASN A 4 -32.43 -4.27 -4.66
N LEU A 5 -33.41 -5.12 -5.01
CA LEU A 5 -33.49 -6.50 -4.51
C LEU A 5 -32.54 -7.47 -5.23
N LEU A 6 -32.27 -7.24 -6.53
CA LEU A 6 -31.40 -8.12 -7.33
C LEU A 6 -29.91 -7.94 -7.02
N ARG A 7 -29.49 -6.78 -6.50
CA ARG A 7 -28.09 -6.49 -6.13
C ARG A 7 -27.66 -7.23 -4.85
N GLY A 8 -28.59 -7.54 -3.96
CA GLY A 8 -28.32 -8.23 -2.69
C GLY A 8 -28.19 -9.75 -2.81
N HIS A 9 -28.91 -10.36 -3.76
CA HIS A 9 -28.92 -11.82 -3.93
C HIS A 9 -27.66 -12.35 -4.64
N THR A 10 -27.17 -11.63 -5.65
CA THR A 10 -25.90 -11.95 -6.34
C THR A 10 -24.68 -11.76 -5.44
N ARG A 11 -24.65 -10.73 -4.57
CA ARG A 11 -23.57 -10.57 -3.57
C ARG A 11 -23.53 -11.73 -2.57
N ARG A 12 -24.68 -12.22 -2.09
CA ARG A 12 -24.73 -13.34 -1.12
C ARG A 12 -24.27 -14.68 -1.70
N LEU A 13 -24.51 -14.94 -2.98
CA LEU A 13 -24.03 -16.14 -3.67
C LEU A 13 -22.55 -16.01 -4.09
N ALA A 14 -22.06 -14.81 -4.43
CA ALA A 14 -20.67 -14.60 -4.82
C ALA A 14 -19.66 -14.78 -3.67
N VAL A 15 -20.04 -14.44 -2.44
CA VAL A 15 -19.17 -14.57 -1.25
C VAL A 15 -18.69 -16.01 -1.01
N PRO A 16 -19.54 -17.06 -0.98
CA PRO A 16 -19.07 -18.43 -0.79
C PRO A 16 -18.20 -18.94 -1.95
N TYR A 17 -18.45 -18.51 -3.20
CA TYR A 17 -17.58 -18.85 -4.32
C TYR A 17 -16.22 -18.15 -4.24
N LEU A 18 -16.19 -16.90 -3.77
CA LEU A 18 -14.93 -16.17 -3.54
C LEU A 18 -14.13 -16.80 -2.39
N VAL A 19 -14.79 -17.19 -1.30
CA VAL A 19 -14.16 -17.92 -0.20
C VAL A 19 -13.61 -19.26 -0.68
N LEU A 20 -14.38 -20.03 -1.47
CA LEU A 20 -13.92 -21.27 -2.08
C LEU A 20 -12.72 -21.06 -3.00
N ALA A 21 -12.74 -20.00 -3.83
CA ALA A 21 -11.63 -19.66 -4.71
C ALA A 21 -10.36 -19.29 -3.92
N VAL A 22 -10.49 -18.52 -2.83
CA VAL A 22 -9.39 -18.19 -1.93
C VAL A 22 -8.85 -19.46 -1.25
N CYS A 23 -9.72 -20.31 -0.71
CA CYS A 23 -9.33 -21.58 -0.10
C CYS A 23 -8.64 -22.50 -1.10
N ALA A 24 -9.13 -22.58 -2.34
CA ALA A 24 -8.52 -23.35 -3.40
C ALA A 24 -7.15 -22.79 -3.82
N ALA A 25 -7.01 -21.46 -3.92
CA ALA A 25 -5.74 -20.81 -4.22
C ALA A 25 -4.70 -21.03 -3.10
N VAL A 26 -5.11 -20.91 -1.84
CA VAL A 26 -4.27 -21.22 -0.66
C VAL A 26 -3.88 -22.70 -0.66
N GLY A 27 -4.82 -23.60 -0.91
CA GLY A 27 -4.57 -25.03 -1.01
C GLY A 27 -3.60 -25.38 -2.14
N ALA A 28 -3.77 -24.78 -3.32
CA ALA A 28 -2.86 -24.94 -4.44
C ALA A 28 -1.45 -24.41 -4.12
N GLY A 29 -1.35 -23.27 -3.42
CA GLY A 29 -0.08 -22.73 -2.93
C GLY A 29 0.62 -23.65 -1.93
N LEU A 30 -0.14 -24.24 -1.00
CA LEU A 30 0.39 -25.21 -0.03
C LEU A 30 0.87 -26.50 -0.71
N VAL A 31 0.12 -27.03 -1.67
CA VAL A 31 0.50 -28.23 -2.43
C VAL A 31 1.75 -27.93 -3.28
N ALA A 32 1.79 -26.79 -3.97
CA ALA A 32 2.97 -26.37 -4.74
C ALA A 32 4.22 -26.18 -3.85
N GLY A 33 4.03 -25.64 -2.64
CA GLY A 33 5.09 -25.48 -1.63
C GLY A 33 5.52 -26.79 -0.98
N ALA A 34 4.64 -27.79 -0.88
CA ALA A 34 4.99 -29.13 -0.39
C ALA A 34 5.78 -29.95 -1.43
N LEU A 35 5.52 -29.71 -2.71
CA LEU A 35 6.16 -30.41 -3.83
C LEU A 35 7.56 -29.87 -4.20
N ARG A 36 7.96 -28.69 -3.68
CA ARG A 36 9.29 -28.11 -3.91
C ARG A 36 9.96 -27.68 -2.59
N PRO A 37 11.27 -27.92 -2.40
CA PRO A 37 12.00 -27.41 -1.24
C PRO A 37 11.87 -25.88 -1.11
N SER A 38 11.43 -25.41 0.05
CA SER A 38 10.98 -24.03 0.33
C SER A 38 12.01 -22.94 0.05
N ARG A 39 13.29 -23.28 -0.04
CA ARG A 39 14.38 -22.33 -0.32
C ARG A 39 14.36 -21.81 -1.77
N SER A 40 13.72 -22.51 -2.71
CA SER A 40 13.83 -22.16 -4.14
C SER A 40 12.78 -21.17 -4.66
N PHE A 41 11.68 -20.92 -3.94
CA PHE A 41 10.57 -20.10 -4.45
C PHE A 41 10.74 -18.61 -4.17
N LEU A 42 11.35 -18.24 -3.04
CA LEU A 42 11.62 -16.84 -2.70
C LEU A 42 12.73 -16.25 -3.58
N ASP A 43 13.66 -17.08 -4.05
CA ASP A 43 14.77 -16.69 -4.94
C ASP A 43 14.36 -16.65 -6.42
N THR A 44 13.13 -17.07 -6.77
CA THR A 44 12.68 -17.01 -8.17
C THR A 44 12.31 -15.58 -8.55
N PRO A 45 12.90 -14.99 -9.61
CA PRO A 45 12.58 -13.63 -10.06
C PRO A 45 11.08 -13.38 -10.29
N GLY A 46 10.36 -14.44 -10.70
CA GLY A 46 8.92 -14.39 -10.94
C GLY A 46 8.07 -14.12 -9.69
N TYR A 47 8.49 -14.60 -8.51
CA TYR A 47 7.76 -14.33 -7.27
C TYR A 47 7.88 -12.85 -6.89
N GLY A 48 9.09 -12.30 -6.92
CA GLY A 48 9.33 -10.88 -6.65
C GLY A 48 8.57 -9.98 -7.62
N PHE A 49 8.58 -10.30 -8.91
CA PHE A 49 7.84 -9.53 -9.91
C PHE A 49 6.33 -9.59 -9.68
N ALA A 50 5.77 -10.78 -9.45
CA ALA A 50 4.34 -10.95 -9.21
C ALA A 50 3.88 -10.24 -7.92
N ALA A 51 4.64 -10.38 -6.83
CA ALA A 51 4.36 -9.69 -5.57
C ALA A 51 4.39 -8.17 -5.76
N THR A 52 5.42 -7.64 -6.43
CA THR A 52 5.55 -6.19 -6.67
C THR A 52 4.43 -5.66 -7.57
N LEU A 53 4.04 -6.43 -8.60
CA LEU A 53 2.93 -6.09 -9.49
C LEU A 53 1.60 -6.06 -8.74
N LEU A 54 1.32 -7.09 -7.94
CA LEU A 54 0.09 -7.19 -7.14
C LEU A 54 0.00 -6.07 -6.10
N LEU A 55 1.12 -5.76 -5.43
CA LEU A 55 1.21 -4.61 -4.52
C LEU A 55 0.96 -3.29 -5.26
N GLY A 56 1.56 -3.10 -6.44
CA GLY A 56 1.35 -1.91 -7.26
C GLY A 56 -0.11 -1.74 -7.70
N ILE A 57 -0.76 -2.82 -8.11
CA ILE A 57 -2.19 -2.83 -8.48
C ILE A 57 -3.06 -2.52 -7.25
N GLY A 58 -2.80 -3.17 -6.11
CA GLY A 58 -3.53 -2.94 -4.86
C GLY A 58 -3.42 -1.49 -4.37
N LEU A 59 -2.21 -0.93 -4.41
CA LEU A 59 -1.95 0.44 -4.01
C LEU A 59 -2.65 1.45 -4.94
N TYR A 60 -2.54 1.25 -6.26
CA TYR A 60 -3.22 2.08 -7.25
C TYR A 60 -4.74 2.05 -7.06
N GLY A 61 -5.32 0.86 -6.90
CA GLY A 61 -6.74 0.67 -6.64
C GLY A 61 -7.23 1.41 -5.39
N SER A 62 -6.45 1.36 -4.30
CA SER A 62 -6.81 2.05 -3.05
C SER A 62 -6.78 3.59 -3.15
N THR A 63 -6.00 4.13 -4.10
CA THR A 63 -5.79 5.57 -4.23
C THR A 63 -6.79 6.21 -5.22
N HIS A 64 -7.25 5.46 -6.22
CA HIS A 64 -8.15 5.98 -7.26
C HIS A 64 -9.53 6.38 -6.74
N ASP A 65 -10.00 5.75 -5.66
CA ASP A 65 -11.35 5.95 -5.11
C ASP A 65 -11.43 7.15 -4.13
N ILE A 66 -10.34 7.89 -3.95
CA ILE A 66 -10.26 8.99 -2.99
C ILE A 66 -10.80 10.30 -3.58
N GLU A 67 -11.95 10.77 -3.07
CA GLU A 67 -12.51 12.08 -3.41
C GLU A 67 -11.69 13.24 -2.81
N LEU A 68 -10.75 13.78 -3.59
CA LEU A 68 -9.83 14.88 -3.23
C LEU A 68 -10.52 16.16 -2.71
N ALA A 69 -11.79 16.41 -3.06
CA ALA A 69 -12.53 17.59 -2.64
C ALA A 69 -12.81 17.58 -1.12
N GLU A 70 -13.10 16.42 -0.55
CA GLU A 70 -13.43 16.28 0.87
C GLU A 70 -12.16 16.22 1.74
N VAL A 71 -11.07 15.68 1.19
CA VAL A 71 -9.75 15.64 1.81
C VAL A 71 -9.23 17.05 2.13
N LYS A 72 -9.39 17.99 1.18
CA LYS A 72 -8.91 19.37 1.35
C LYS A 72 -9.53 20.07 2.55
N LYS A 73 -10.78 19.73 2.91
CA LYS A 73 -11.47 20.31 4.07
C LYS A 73 -10.92 19.81 5.41
N SER A 74 -10.23 18.66 5.42
CA SER A 74 -9.71 18.03 6.65
C SER A 74 -8.21 17.70 6.58
N LEU A 75 -7.45 18.39 5.71
CA LEU A 75 -6.05 18.08 5.40
C LEU A 75 -5.15 17.99 6.64
N ARG A 76 -5.32 18.91 7.61
CA ARG A 76 -4.52 18.91 8.85
C ARG A 76 -4.76 17.64 9.68
N VAL A 77 -6.00 17.22 9.80
CA VAL A 77 -6.37 16.02 10.57
C VAL A 77 -5.83 14.77 9.87
N VAL A 78 -5.97 14.71 8.54
CA VAL A 78 -5.44 13.64 7.71
C VAL A 78 -3.92 13.55 7.85
N LEU A 79 -3.21 14.66 7.71
CA LEU A 79 -1.75 14.71 7.84
C LEU A 79 -1.31 14.21 9.21
N VAL A 80 -1.92 14.69 10.31
CA VAL A 80 -1.56 14.24 11.66
C VAL A 80 -1.87 12.76 11.87
N ALA A 81 -3.04 12.29 11.41
CA ALA A 81 -3.42 10.88 11.52
C ALA A 81 -2.44 9.96 10.75
N VAL A 82 -1.99 10.39 9.58
CA VAL A 82 -1.06 9.63 8.75
C VAL A 82 0.36 9.68 9.29
N THR A 83 0.88 10.86 9.66
CA THR A 83 2.28 10.99 10.08
C THR A 83 2.50 10.50 11.50
N PHE A 84 1.63 10.87 12.43
CA PHE A 84 1.78 10.47 13.83
C PHE A 84 1.02 9.18 14.14
N GLY A 85 -0.20 9.03 13.62
CA GLY A 85 -1.04 7.87 13.97
C GLY A 85 -0.46 6.54 13.50
N VAL A 86 0.06 6.47 12.27
CA VAL A 86 0.68 5.25 11.73
C VAL A 86 1.93 4.87 12.52
N ILE A 87 2.83 5.83 12.76
CA ILE A 87 4.07 5.58 13.50
C ILE A 87 3.78 5.19 14.94
N LEU A 88 2.90 5.92 15.61
CA LEU A 88 2.56 5.68 17.01
C LEU A 88 1.90 4.31 17.21
N LYS A 89 0.95 3.93 16.34
CA LYS A 89 0.31 2.62 16.46
C LYS A 89 1.32 1.49 16.20
N ALA A 90 2.18 1.64 15.19
CA ALA A 90 3.17 0.63 14.84
C ALA A 90 4.17 0.44 15.98
N ALA A 91 4.64 1.55 16.58
CA ALA A 91 5.50 1.53 17.75
C ALA A 91 4.82 0.86 18.95
N LEU A 92 3.54 1.15 19.20
CA LEU A 92 2.78 0.53 20.30
C LEU A 92 2.66 -0.99 20.12
N ILE A 93 2.23 -1.45 18.93
CA ILE A 93 2.08 -2.88 18.63
C ILE A 93 3.44 -3.60 18.71
N ALA A 94 4.49 -3.01 18.12
CA ALA A 94 5.84 -3.55 18.17
C ALA A 94 6.38 -3.62 19.61
N ALA A 95 6.17 -2.59 20.43
CA ALA A 95 6.57 -2.60 21.83
C ALA A 95 5.85 -3.71 22.62
N VAL A 96 4.55 -3.90 22.41
CA VAL A 96 3.78 -4.98 23.04
C VAL A 96 4.34 -6.34 22.61
N MET A 97 4.63 -6.54 21.32
CA MET A 97 5.22 -7.78 20.82
C MET A 97 6.59 -8.05 21.45
N VAL A 98 7.48 -7.05 21.50
CA VAL A 98 8.81 -7.20 22.11
C VAL A 98 8.70 -7.48 23.61
N LEU A 99 7.81 -6.83 24.34
CA LEU A 99 7.62 -7.06 25.77
C LEU A 99 7.04 -8.46 26.05
N ALA A 100 6.11 -8.94 25.23
CA ALA A 100 5.50 -10.25 25.38
C ALA A 100 6.49 -11.39 25.10
N PHE A 101 7.29 -11.28 24.04
CA PHE A 101 8.20 -12.34 23.61
C PHE A 101 9.65 -12.15 24.08
N ARG A 102 9.97 -10.98 24.66
CA ARG A 102 11.29 -10.59 25.18
C ARG A 102 12.44 -10.77 24.19
N ARG A 103 12.15 -10.54 22.92
CA ARG A 103 13.02 -10.84 21.80
C ARG A 103 12.96 -9.70 20.78
N PRO A 104 14.10 -9.12 20.36
CA PRO A 104 14.13 -7.94 19.50
C PRO A 104 13.61 -8.22 18.09
N GLU A 105 13.64 -9.48 17.63
CA GLU A 105 13.13 -9.86 16.31
C GLU A 105 11.61 -9.62 16.18
N TYR A 106 10.90 -9.63 17.31
CA TYR A 106 9.47 -9.34 17.36
C TYR A 106 9.15 -7.86 17.15
N LEU A 107 10.15 -6.99 17.10
CA LEU A 107 9.97 -5.61 16.67
C LEU A 107 9.55 -5.56 15.20
N VAL A 108 10.26 -6.31 14.34
CA VAL A 108 9.98 -6.39 12.89
C VAL A 108 8.61 -7.03 12.67
N LEU A 109 8.34 -8.14 13.36
CA LEU A 109 7.04 -8.81 13.29
C LEU A 109 5.91 -7.90 13.75
N GLY A 110 6.10 -7.17 14.84
CA GLY A 110 5.08 -6.26 15.36
C GLY A 110 4.79 -5.08 14.44
N ILE A 111 5.79 -4.54 13.75
CA ILE A 111 5.58 -3.51 12.71
C ILE A 111 4.82 -4.10 11.51
N ALA A 112 5.22 -5.28 11.04
CA ALA A 112 4.55 -5.94 9.91
C ALA A 112 3.07 -6.23 10.22
N VAL A 113 2.77 -6.71 11.43
CA VAL A 113 1.40 -7.00 11.87
C VAL A 113 0.58 -5.73 12.15
N ALA A 114 1.23 -4.59 12.39
CA ALA A 114 0.53 -3.34 12.61
C ALA A 114 -0.24 -2.85 11.37
N GLN A 115 0.01 -3.41 10.19
CA GLN A 115 -0.65 -3.05 8.94
C GLN A 115 -2.18 -3.10 8.99
N ILE A 116 -2.82 -2.03 8.55
CA ILE A 116 -4.26 -1.96 8.23
C ILE A 116 -4.40 -2.14 6.73
N ASP A 117 -5.19 -3.14 6.34
CA ASP A 117 -5.48 -3.43 4.94
C ASP A 117 -6.49 -2.42 4.35
N PRO A 118 -6.14 -1.68 3.29
CA PRO A 118 -7.04 -0.73 2.64
C PRO A 118 -8.27 -1.40 2.00
N LEU A 119 -8.20 -2.67 1.60
CA LEU A 119 -9.34 -3.39 1.02
C LEU A 119 -10.41 -3.67 2.07
N SER A 120 -9.99 -4.04 3.28
CA SER A 120 -10.88 -4.22 4.42
C SER A 120 -11.57 -2.90 4.81
N VAL A 121 -10.86 -1.77 4.70
CA VAL A 121 -11.44 -0.43 4.91
C VAL A 121 -12.38 -0.04 3.77
N ALA A 122 -12.03 -0.34 2.52
CA ALA A 122 -12.88 -0.10 1.36
C ALA A 122 -14.21 -0.87 1.47
N ALA A 123 -14.19 -2.09 1.98
CA ALA A 123 -15.40 -2.87 2.23
C ALA A 123 -16.35 -2.23 3.28
N MET A 124 -15.80 -1.43 4.21
CA MET A 124 -16.59 -0.67 5.19
C MET A 124 -17.17 0.63 4.62
N GLN A 125 -16.71 1.08 3.44
CA GLN A 125 -17.22 2.30 2.81
C GLN A 125 -18.66 2.15 2.28
N ASP A 126 -19.16 0.93 2.11
CA ASP A 126 -20.56 0.67 1.74
C ASP A 126 -21.54 0.88 2.92
N ASP A 127 -21.06 1.09 4.15
CA ASP A 127 -21.93 1.25 5.32
C ASP A 127 -22.60 2.65 5.34
N PRO A 128 -23.94 2.73 5.38
CA PRO A 128 -24.68 3.99 5.45
C PRO A 128 -24.48 4.75 6.78
N ARG A 129 -23.96 4.10 7.82
CA ARG A 129 -23.68 4.72 9.14
C ARG A 129 -22.37 5.51 9.16
N VAL A 130 -21.49 5.30 8.18
CA VAL A 130 -20.20 6.00 8.11
C VAL A 130 -20.39 7.30 7.34
N THR A 131 -20.05 8.43 7.98
CA THR A 131 -20.17 9.75 7.33
C THR A 131 -19.19 9.89 6.16
N PRO A 132 -19.50 10.68 5.12
CA PRO A 132 -18.59 10.91 3.99
C PRO A 132 -17.20 11.38 4.43
N ARG A 133 -17.14 12.24 5.46
CA ARG A 133 -15.90 12.72 6.07
C ARG A 133 -15.10 11.59 6.71
N ALA A 134 -15.75 10.68 7.43
CA ALA A 134 -15.09 9.52 8.03
C ALA A 134 -14.57 8.55 6.96
N LYS A 135 -15.33 8.32 5.88
CA LYS A 135 -14.88 7.50 4.73
C LYS A 135 -13.60 8.07 4.11
N ALA A 136 -13.57 9.37 3.84
CA ALA A 136 -12.40 10.03 3.27
C ALA A 136 -11.17 9.91 4.20
N ILE A 137 -11.32 10.15 5.50
CA ILE A 137 -10.22 10.04 6.46
C ILE A 137 -9.71 8.61 6.57
N LEU A 138 -10.62 7.62 6.67
CA LEU A 138 -10.26 6.20 6.79
C LEU A 138 -9.58 5.67 5.52
N SER A 139 -10.09 6.05 4.34
CA SER A 139 -9.49 5.65 3.05
C SER A 139 -8.06 6.14 2.92
N ILE A 140 -7.83 7.41 3.24
CA ILE A 140 -6.48 8.00 3.16
C ILE A 140 -5.58 7.39 4.22
N TRP A 141 -6.07 7.24 5.44
CA TRP A 141 -5.27 6.65 6.50
C TRP A 141 -4.80 5.24 6.13
N ALA A 142 -5.70 4.40 5.59
CA ALA A 142 -5.36 3.06 5.13
C ALA A 142 -4.41 3.05 3.92
N SER A 143 -4.59 3.95 2.95
CA SER A 143 -3.69 4.04 1.78
C SER A 143 -2.26 4.46 2.14
N PHE A 144 -2.09 5.22 3.23
CA PHE A 144 -0.76 5.61 3.72
C PHE A 144 -0.17 4.63 4.73
N ASP A 145 -0.99 3.86 5.44
CA ASP A 145 -0.53 2.89 6.43
C ASP A 145 0.34 1.79 5.80
N ASP A 146 -0.08 1.26 4.65
CA ASP A 146 0.58 0.15 3.96
C ASP A 146 2.01 0.51 3.47
N PRO A 147 2.25 1.60 2.71
CA PRO A 147 3.62 1.99 2.34
C PRO A 147 4.51 2.32 3.55
N MET A 148 3.96 2.98 4.56
CA MET A 148 4.74 3.39 5.74
C MET A 148 5.19 2.21 6.58
N THR A 149 4.32 1.23 6.77
CA THR A 149 4.64 0.01 7.51
C THR A 149 5.58 -0.90 6.72
N VAL A 150 5.48 -0.96 5.38
CA VAL A 150 6.50 -1.62 4.53
C VAL A 150 7.86 -0.95 4.73
N LEU A 151 7.94 0.37 4.63
CA LEU A 151 9.18 1.13 4.86
C LEU A 151 9.75 0.84 6.25
N LEU A 152 8.93 0.98 7.30
CA LEU A 152 9.33 0.70 8.67
C LEU A 152 9.83 -0.74 8.82
N THR A 153 9.14 -1.72 8.23
CA THR A 153 9.54 -3.13 8.28
C THR A 153 10.91 -3.34 7.64
N VAL A 154 11.16 -2.74 6.46
CA VAL A 154 12.46 -2.83 5.77
C VAL A 154 13.58 -2.18 6.61
N TYR A 155 13.37 -0.94 7.08
CA TYR A 155 14.38 -0.22 7.88
C TYR A 155 14.68 -0.93 9.20
N PHE A 156 13.65 -1.38 9.91
CA PHE A 156 13.84 -2.08 11.18
C PHE A 156 14.33 -3.53 11.01
N SER A 157 14.09 -4.17 9.87
CA SER A 157 14.75 -5.44 9.53
C SER A 157 16.25 -5.25 9.36
N ALA A 158 16.67 -4.21 8.63
CA ALA A 158 18.08 -3.86 8.49
C ALA A 158 18.72 -3.53 9.85
N LEU A 159 18.00 -2.81 10.72
CA LEU A 159 18.46 -2.53 12.09
C LEU A 159 18.56 -3.82 12.94
N ALA A 160 17.57 -4.71 12.86
CA ALA A 160 17.56 -5.96 13.62
C ALA A 160 18.70 -6.89 13.19
N LEU A 161 19.00 -6.97 11.88
CA LEU A 161 20.15 -7.70 11.36
C LEU A 161 21.47 -7.13 11.90
N ARG A 162 21.61 -5.81 11.97
CA ARG A 162 22.79 -5.14 12.54
C ARG A 162 22.97 -5.36 14.04
N LEU A 163 21.87 -5.38 14.79
CA LEU A 163 21.90 -5.62 16.24
C LEU A 163 22.10 -7.10 16.60
N GLY A 164 21.71 -8.02 15.70
CA GLY A 164 21.92 -9.45 15.85
C GLY A 164 23.32 -9.93 15.47
N ASP A 165 24.06 -9.16 14.67
CA ASP A 165 25.41 -9.50 14.22
C ASP A 165 26.45 -9.09 15.29
N SER A 166 27.02 -10.07 15.99
CA SER A 166 28.03 -9.85 17.05
C SER A 166 29.46 -9.67 16.50
N GLY A 167 29.61 -9.41 15.20
CA GLY A 167 30.90 -9.19 14.53
C GLY A 167 31.46 -7.77 14.75
N PRO A 168 32.75 -7.52 14.44
CA PRO A 168 33.31 -6.19 14.55
C PRO A 168 32.55 -5.27 13.61
N ALA A 169 31.89 -4.25 14.18
CA ALA A 169 31.16 -3.24 13.44
C ALA A 169 32.11 -2.46 12.52
N THR A 170 32.30 -2.95 11.30
CA THR A 170 33.08 -2.31 10.23
C THR A 170 32.29 -1.23 9.49
N GLY A 171 31.01 -1.06 9.81
CA GLY A 171 30.17 0.03 9.30
C GLY A 171 30.39 1.32 10.08
N SER A 172 31.27 2.20 9.59
CA SER A 172 31.35 3.58 10.05
C SER A 172 30.02 4.30 9.81
N VAL A 173 29.49 4.96 10.84
CA VAL A 173 28.29 5.81 10.78
C VAL A 173 28.39 6.87 9.66
N VAL A 174 29.62 7.26 9.31
CA VAL A 174 29.91 8.29 8.31
C VAL A 174 29.79 7.77 6.87
N SER A 175 30.19 6.53 6.58
CA SER A 175 30.01 5.94 5.23
C SER A 175 28.56 5.60 4.94
N ASP A 176 27.84 5.14 5.97
CA ASP A 176 26.42 4.76 5.90
C ASP A 176 25.51 5.98 5.68
N SER A 177 25.87 7.13 6.24
CA SER A 177 25.11 8.38 6.08
C SER A 177 25.15 8.93 4.65
N ALA A 178 26.28 8.74 3.94
CA ALA A 178 26.43 9.15 2.54
C ALA A 178 25.61 8.26 1.59
N ASP A 179 25.55 6.95 1.87
CA ASP A 179 24.72 6.01 1.12
C ASP A 179 23.22 6.23 1.39
N VAL A 180 22.85 6.60 2.63
CA VAL A 180 21.49 7.01 2.98
C VAL A 180 21.11 8.32 2.27
N LEU A 181 21.99 9.33 2.26
CA LEU A 181 21.76 10.58 1.53
C LEU A 181 21.67 10.35 0.02
N GLY A 182 22.55 9.53 -0.54
CA GLY A 182 22.54 9.15 -1.94
C GLY A 182 21.23 8.46 -2.33
N SER A 183 20.81 7.44 -1.57
CA SER A 183 19.55 6.74 -1.80
C SER A 183 18.33 7.66 -1.64
N LEU A 184 18.32 8.57 -0.67
CA LEU A 184 17.26 9.57 -0.52
C LEU A 184 17.18 10.50 -1.74
N LEU A 185 18.33 11.01 -2.21
CA LEU A 185 18.39 11.86 -3.41
C LEU A 185 17.95 11.10 -4.66
N SER A 186 18.35 9.84 -4.83
CA SER A 186 17.90 9.00 -5.94
C SER A 186 16.38 8.79 -5.92
N ASN A 187 15.79 8.55 -4.75
CA ASN A 187 14.34 8.41 -4.60
C ASN A 187 13.61 9.72 -4.92
N ILE A 188 14.13 10.86 -4.47
CA ILE A 188 13.57 12.19 -4.79
C ILE A 188 13.65 12.45 -6.30
N ALA A 189 14.78 12.12 -6.94
CA ALA A 189 14.95 12.27 -8.38
C ALA A 189 13.98 11.37 -9.17
N LEU A 190 13.82 10.11 -8.76
CA LEU A 190 12.83 9.19 -9.32
C LEU A 190 11.40 9.73 -9.18
N PHE A 191 11.04 10.22 -8.00
CA PHE A 191 9.74 10.83 -7.75
C PHE A 191 9.49 12.06 -8.65
N ALA A 192 10.50 12.94 -8.78
CA ALA A 192 10.43 14.11 -9.65
C ALA A 192 10.26 13.71 -11.14
N LEU A 193 10.97 12.66 -11.58
CA LEU A 193 10.85 12.11 -12.93
C LEU A 193 9.44 11.55 -13.19
N THR A 194 8.90 10.76 -12.26
CA THR A 194 7.55 10.22 -12.37
C THR A 194 6.50 11.33 -12.41
N LEU A 195 6.65 12.37 -11.59
CA LEU A 195 5.80 13.56 -11.64
C LEU A 195 5.89 14.28 -12.98
N ALA A 196 7.10 14.46 -13.53
CA ALA A 196 7.31 15.10 -14.82
C ALA A 196 6.64 14.33 -15.96
N VAL A 197 6.80 12.99 -15.98
CA VAL A 197 6.13 12.11 -16.96
C VAL A 197 4.61 12.24 -16.85
N TRP A 198 4.08 12.19 -15.63
CA TRP A 198 2.64 12.36 -15.40
C TRP A 198 2.14 13.72 -15.89
N TRP A 199 2.89 14.79 -15.64
CA TRP A 199 2.56 16.13 -16.09
C TRP A 199 2.56 16.26 -17.61
N LEU A 200 3.56 15.68 -18.28
CA LEU A 200 3.66 15.65 -19.74
C LEU A 200 2.50 14.87 -20.37
N ILE A 201 2.14 13.71 -19.82
CA ILE A 201 0.97 12.94 -20.25
C ILE A 201 -0.29 13.79 -20.11
N ARG A 202 -0.47 14.45 -18.97
CA ARG A 202 -1.67 15.26 -18.73
C ARG A 202 -1.73 16.50 -19.63
N LEU A 203 -0.58 17.10 -19.94
CA LEU A 203 -0.48 18.20 -20.90
C LEU A 203 -0.86 17.72 -22.31
N ALA A 204 -0.33 16.57 -22.75
CA ALA A 204 -0.63 15.98 -24.05
C ALA A 204 -2.14 15.66 -24.19
N TYR A 205 -2.75 15.08 -23.15
CA TYR A 205 -4.20 14.85 -23.12
C TYR A 205 -5.03 16.14 -23.24
N LEU A 206 -4.62 17.20 -22.54
CA LEU A 206 -5.30 18.50 -22.62
C LEU A 206 -5.17 19.13 -24.01
N PHE A 207 -4.00 19.04 -24.63
CA PHE A 207 -3.79 19.53 -26.00
C PHE A 207 -4.62 18.74 -27.02
N TRP A 208 -4.61 17.41 -26.94
CA TRP A 208 -5.41 16.54 -27.80
C TRP A 208 -6.92 16.82 -27.70
N SER A 209 -7.42 17.06 -26.48
CA SER A 209 -8.84 17.37 -26.26
C SER A 209 -9.28 18.73 -26.82
N ARG A 210 -8.34 19.67 -27.00
CA ARG A 210 -8.61 20.99 -27.59
C ARG A 210 -8.62 20.95 -29.11
N THR A 211 -7.73 20.17 -29.72
CA THR A 211 -7.69 19.99 -31.19
C THR A 211 -8.90 19.20 -31.69
N GLY A 212 -9.32 18.15 -30.98
CA GLY A 212 -10.51 17.37 -31.37
C GLY A 212 -11.82 18.16 -31.35
N ARG A 213 -11.95 19.17 -30.49
CA ARG A 213 -13.12 20.08 -30.47
C ARG A 213 -13.10 21.12 -31.58
N ALA A 214 -11.91 21.56 -32.01
CA ALA A 214 -11.79 22.53 -33.09
C ALA A 214 -12.19 21.93 -34.45
N ASP A 215 -11.91 20.64 -34.66
CA ASP A 215 -12.31 19.92 -35.88
C ASP A 215 -13.83 19.65 -35.92
N GLU A 216 -14.47 19.35 -34.79
CA GLU A 216 -15.94 19.17 -34.70
C GLU A 216 -16.74 20.45 -34.96
N ASP A 217 -16.20 21.61 -34.58
CA ASP A 217 -16.84 22.92 -34.81
C ASP A 217 -16.65 23.41 -36.26
N ALA A 218 -15.56 23.03 -36.93
CA ALA A 218 -15.29 23.36 -38.33
C ALA A 218 -16.15 22.57 -39.34
N ASP A 219 -16.59 21.36 -38.97
CA ASP A 219 -17.42 20.48 -39.81
C ASP A 219 -18.93 20.81 -39.70
N ARG A 220 -19.30 21.75 -38.81
CA ARG A 220 -20.68 22.20 -38.57
C ARG A 220 -21.04 23.57 -39.18
N THR A 221 -20.08 24.25 -39.81
CA THR A 221 -20.26 25.55 -40.48
C THR A 221 -20.18 25.40 -41.99
#